data_AF-A0A9P1GVG1-F1
#
_entry.id   AF-A0A9P1GVG1-F1
#
_cell.length_a   1.000
_cell.length_b   1.000
_cell.length_c   1.000
_cell.angle_alpha   90.00
_cell.angle_beta   90.00
_cell.angle_gamma   90.00
#
_symmetry.space_group_name_H-M   'P 1'
#
loop_
_entity.id
_entity.type
_entity.pdbx_description
1 polymer ?
#
loop_
_entity_poly.entity_id
_entity_poly.type
_entity_poly.pdbx_seq_one_letter_code
_entity_poly.pdbx_strand_id
1 'polypeptide(L)'
;MFNWAKQQLANVAGTQEPIYGPTAIKSVAEEAATVPGLHTTCQFTAKVFPLDSDKTPLWSSTQLSNPEFSEDKTCFYADNCAIELSEDGTAYTVKSLADEACIVNMTITRKTPAIHAGTTGTTLFGTDLTNPWGSVRHAFWPRCTSEGTITTPDGAIDFTGRAFFGPTHSAILMEFTTPPSYGSTSVCIGIIAKENEILSVSCDSTVTHIQTAGDPATDWPAPSEAKYTWAGKTKDGAEVTGVIEGVLGQRLDRIDVMAEVPGFVKKIVQTAAGTKPYVYQYSPKDSLDLKFKIGDTEVSESGALFVEATFISEKVIKDAIKGVTRPAIRRLARRGGVKRISAAIYDEVRFALDIRLRAIIKDCVHVLEYRGRKTVTVADVIFSLRRMGRPIYGFDPDTYIPPKSRPQVPASPRGA
;
A
#
# COMPACT_ATOMS: atom_id res chain seq x y z
N MET A 1 15.89 -32.04 41.06
CA MET A 1 17.07 -32.58 40.35
C MET A 1 16.92 -32.64 38.82
N PHE A 2 15.85 -32.09 38.23
CA PHE A 2 15.52 -32.21 36.80
C PHE A 2 15.67 -30.90 35.97
N ASN A 3 16.12 -29.80 36.58
CA ASN A 3 16.25 -28.50 35.90
C ASN A 3 17.61 -28.27 35.23
N TRP A 4 18.66 -28.98 35.66
CA TRP A 4 19.99 -28.86 35.06
C TRP A 4 20.09 -29.58 33.70
N ALA A 5 19.39 -30.71 33.54
CA ALA A 5 19.37 -31.48 32.29
C ALA A 5 18.59 -30.78 31.15
N LYS A 6 17.55 -29.98 31.48
CA LYS A 6 16.81 -29.18 30.48
C LYS A 6 17.67 -28.05 29.88
N GLN A 7 18.60 -27.50 30.65
CA GLN A 7 19.43 -26.38 30.21
C GLN A 7 20.57 -26.81 29.27
N GLN A 8 21.05 -28.05 29.38
CA GLN A 8 22.06 -28.60 28.46
C GLN A 8 21.45 -29.06 27.12
N LEU A 9 20.21 -29.58 27.12
CA LEU A 9 19.49 -29.94 25.89
C LEU A 9 19.05 -28.71 25.07
N ALA A 10 18.82 -27.56 25.71
CA ALA A 10 18.50 -26.30 25.03
C ALA A 10 19.71 -25.65 24.32
N ASN A 11 20.94 -26.07 24.63
CA ASN A 11 22.16 -25.48 24.06
C ASN A 11 22.73 -26.24 22.84
N VAL A 12 22.05 -27.29 22.36
CA VAL A 12 22.57 -28.17 21.28
C VAL A 12 21.73 -28.12 19.98
N ALA A 13 20.69 -27.29 19.89
CA ALA A 13 19.96 -27.06 18.63
C ALA A 13 19.82 -25.56 18.35
N GLY A 14 20.24 -25.15 17.16
CA GLY A 14 20.41 -23.77 16.74
C GLY A 14 19.15 -22.90 16.81
N THR A 15 19.39 -21.60 17.06
CA THR A 15 18.46 -20.46 16.98
C THR A 15 17.13 -20.64 17.72
N GLN A 16 17.09 -20.23 18.99
CA GLN A 16 15.82 -19.91 19.67
C GLN A 16 15.14 -18.72 18.97
N GLU A 17 13.86 -18.86 18.65
CA GLU A 17 12.98 -17.73 18.34
C GLU A 17 13.01 -16.74 19.51
N PRO A 18 13.21 -15.43 19.27
CA PRO A 18 13.00 -14.45 20.32
C PRO A 18 11.52 -14.37 20.69
N ILE A 19 11.17 -14.79 21.91
CA ILE A 19 9.87 -14.50 22.52
C ILE A 19 9.84 -13.01 22.85
N TYR A 20 9.27 -12.19 21.97
CA TYR A 20 8.90 -10.82 22.30
C TYR A 20 7.38 -10.79 22.57
N GLY A 21 7.04 -10.35 23.78
CA GLY A 21 5.67 -10.25 24.26
C GLY A 21 4.84 -9.15 23.58
N PRO A 22 3.65 -8.82 24.14
CA PRO A 22 2.54 -8.08 23.51
C PRO A 22 2.84 -6.67 23.00
N THR A 23 4.06 -6.16 23.14
CA THR A 23 4.51 -4.86 22.64
C THR A 23 4.72 -4.80 21.12
N ALA A 24 4.70 -5.94 20.42
CA ALA A 24 4.94 -6.01 18.97
C ALA A 24 3.71 -5.61 18.12
N ILE A 25 2.52 -5.51 18.71
CA ILE A 25 1.28 -5.10 18.06
C ILE A 25 0.75 -3.87 18.78
N LYS A 26 0.94 -2.69 18.18
CA LYS A 26 0.27 -1.47 18.64
C LYS A 26 -1.02 -1.31 17.86
N SER A 27 -2.13 -1.16 18.57
CA SER A 27 -3.40 -0.87 17.92
C SER A 27 -3.41 0.58 17.41
N VAL A 28 -4.07 0.84 16.29
CA VAL A 28 -4.35 2.20 15.80
C VAL A 28 -5.06 3.04 16.89
N ALA A 29 -5.72 2.40 17.87
CA ALA A 29 -6.34 3.05 19.01
C ALA A 29 -5.33 3.72 19.98
N GLU A 30 -4.10 3.18 20.14
CA GLU A 30 -3.06 3.82 20.96
C GLU A 30 -2.50 5.08 20.30
N GLU A 31 -2.35 5.09 18.97
CA GLU A 31 -1.88 6.27 18.23
C GLU A 31 -2.94 7.37 18.14
N ALA A 32 -4.21 7.00 18.19
CA ALA A 32 -5.32 7.92 17.94
C ALA A 32 -6.08 8.34 19.21
N ALA A 33 -5.67 7.88 20.39
CA ALA A 33 -6.21 8.28 21.70
C ALA A 33 -6.12 9.80 21.98
N THR A 34 -5.26 10.54 21.26
CA THR A 34 -5.12 11.99 21.40
C THR A 34 -6.05 12.81 20.48
N VAL A 35 -6.89 12.17 19.64
CA VAL A 35 -7.78 12.85 18.70
C VAL A 35 -9.23 12.82 19.21
N PRO A 36 -9.81 13.95 19.65
CA PRO A 36 -11.19 13.98 20.12
C PRO A 36 -12.18 13.51 19.06
N GLY A 37 -13.05 12.56 19.41
CA GLY A 37 -14.09 12.02 18.52
C GLY A 37 -13.71 10.77 17.73
N LEU A 38 -12.54 10.18 17.99
CA LEU A 38 -12.18 8.90 17.41
C LEU A 38 -12.77 7.74 18.22
N HIS A 39 -13.64 6.94 17.59
CA HIS A 39 -14.16 5.71 18.16
C HIS A 39 -13.41 4.52 17.56
N THR A 40 -13.04 3.53 18.38
CA THR A 40 -12.49 2.27 17.90
C THR A 40 -13.56 1.52 17.13
N THR A 41 -13.32 1.29 15.83
CA THR A 41 -14.17 0.46 14.99
C THR A 41 -13.46 -0.87 14.72
N CYS A 42 -14.18 -1.98 14.92
CA CYS A 42 -13.70 -3.31 14.56
C CYS A 42 -14.65 -3.90 13.51
N GLN A 43 -14.11 -4.52 12.46
CA GLN A 43 -14.89 -5.18 11.42
C GLN A 43 -14.35 -6.58 11.17
N PHE A 44 -15.25 -7.52 10.92
CA PHE A 44 -14.92 -8.84 10.37
C PHE A 44 -15.32 -8.87 8.90
N THR A 45 -14.38 -9.19 8.03
CA THR A 45 -14.61 -9.27 6.58
C THR A 45 -14.29 -10.67 6.08
N ALA A 46 -15.22 -11.24 5.33
CA ALA A 46 -15.06 -12.53 4.66
C ALA A 46 -15.44 -12.40 3.19
N LYS A 47 -14.63 -13.00 2.31
CA LYS A 47 -14.84 -12.96 0.87
C LYS A 47 -14.59 -14.33 0.26
N VAL A 48 -15.53 -14.80 -0.56
CA VAL A 48 -15.43 -16.09 -1.26
C VAL A 48 -15.54 -15.87 -2.76
N PHE A 49 -14.53 -16.33 -3.49
CA PHE A 49 -14.49 -16.28 -4.95
C PHE A 49 -14.87 -17.65 -5.52
N PRO A 50 -15.96 -17.76 -6.30
CA PRO A 50 -16.31 -19.01 -6.94
C PRO A 50 -15.54 -19.17 -8.26
N LEU A 51 -14.32 -19.72 -8.20
CA LEU A 51 -13.39 -19.74 -9.35
C LEU A 51 -13.91 -20.53 -10.57
N ASP A 52 -14.73 -21.56 -10.34
CA ASP A 52 -15.25 -22.47 -11.37
C ASP A 52 -16.66 -22.11 -11.87
N SER A 53 -17.20 -20.94 -11.48
CA SER A 53 -18.53 -20.52 -11.92
C SER A 53 -18.61 -19.01 -12.12
N ASP A 54 -19.59 -18.57 -12.90
CA ASP A 54 -19.87 -17.14 -13.09
C ASP A 54 -20.71 -16.55 -11.93
N LYS A 55 -20.79 -17.25 -10.79
CA LYS A 55 -21.46 -16.71 -9.60
C LYS A 55 -20.73 -15.47 -9.11
N THR A 56 -21.49 -14.51 -8.61
CA THR A 56 -20.92 -13.32 -7.95
C THR A 56 -20.14 -13.74 -6.70
N PRO A 57 -18.94 -13.17 -6.44
CA PRO A 57 -18.24 -13.39 -5.20
C PRO A 57 -19.10 -13.05 -3.97
N LEU A 58 -19.05 -13.89 -2.95
CA LEU A 58 -19.59 -13.53 -1.64
C LEU A 58 -18.70 -12.45 -1.03
N TRP A 59 -19.30 -11.38 -0.53
CA TRP A 59 -18.63 -10.35 0.26
C TRP A 59 -19.48 -10.05 1.49
N SER A 60 -18.88 -10.26 2.66
CA SER A 60 -19.45 -9.88 3.95
C SER A 60 -18.44 -8.97 4.67
N SER A 61 -18.90 -7.84 5.18
CA SER A 61 -18.12 -6.97 6.04
C SER A 61 -19.03 -6.43 7.13
N THR A 62 -18.80 -6.89 8.35
CA THR A 62 -19.70 -6.65 9.47
C THR A 62 -18.96 -5.97 10.61
N GLN A 63 -19.54 -4.88 11.10
CA GLN A 63 -19.07 -4.19 12.29
C GLN A 63 -19.25 -5.09 13.52
N LEU A 64 -18.14 -5.30 14.24
CA LEU A 64 -18.12 -6.06 15.49
C LEU A 64 -18.34 -5.14 16.70
N SER A 65 -18.89 -5.73 17.76
CA SER A 65 -19.13 -5.10 19.06
C SER A 65 -18.30 -5.77 20.15
N ASN A 66 -17.91 -5.01 21.16
CA ASN A 66 -17.14 -5.47 22.33
C ASN A 66 -15.83 -6.22 21.97
N PRO A 67 -14.95 -5.65 21.12
CA PRO A 67 -13.69 -6.29 20.77
C PRO A 67 -12.74 -6.37 21.97
N GLU A 68 -12.19 -7.56 22.20
CA GLU A 68 -11.21 -7.87 23.24
C GLU A 68 -10.11 -8.76 22.67
N PHE A 69 -8.94 -8.74 23.32
CA PHE A 69 -7.85 -9.67 23.05
C PHE A 69 -7.48 -10.42 24.32
N SER A 70 -7.02 -11.66 24.21
CA SER A 70 -6.44 -12.41 25.32
C SER A 70 -5.31 -11.64 26.01
N GLU A 71 -4.93 -12.06 27.22
CA GLU A 71 -3.88 -11.41 28.01
C GLU A 71 -2.53 -11.38 27.26
N ASP A 72 -2.19 -12.47 26.57
CA ASP A 72 -0.99 -12.62 25.74
C ASP A 72 -1.11 -12.03 24.33
N LYS A 73 -2.29 -11.50 23.97
CA LYS A 73 -2.61 -10.90 22.66
C LYS A 73 -2.50 -11.86 21.47
N THR A 74 -2.64 -13.16 21.70
CA THR A 74 -2.62 -14.17 20.63
C THR A 74 -4.01 -14.51 20.10
N CYS A 75 -5.06 -14.28 20.89
CA CYS A 75 -6.46 -14.50 20.54
C CYS A 75 -7.25 -13.19 20.53
N PHE A 76 -8.27 -13.14 19.67
CA PHE A 76 -9.20 -12.03 19.52
C PHE A 76 -10.63 -12.52 19.73
N TYR A 77 -11.43 -11.72 20.43
CA TYR A 77 -12.82 -11.99 20.75
C TYR A 77 -13.67 -10.76 20.49
N ALA A 78 -14.91 -10.97 20.07
CA ALA A 78 -15.96 -9.96 19.97
C ALA A 78 -17.32 -10.67 20.04
N ASP A 79 -18.40 -9.91 20.15
CA ASP A 79 -19.74 -10.48 20.05
C ASP A 79 -19.88 -11.22 18.71
N ASN A 80 -20.24 -12.50 18.77
CA ASN A 80 -20.41 -13.39 17.61
C ASN A 80 -19.14 -13.59 16.75
N CYS A 81 -17.94 -13.29 17.24
CA CYS A 81 -16.70 -13.53 16.49
C CYS A 81 -15.53 -13.91 17.43
N ALA A 82 -14.75 -14.91 17.05
CA ALA A 82 -13.54 -15.32 17.76
C ALA A 82 -12.46 -15.76 16.76
N ILE A 83 -11.21 -15.35 17.03
CA ILE A 83 -10.01 -15.81 16.34
C ILE A 83 -9.04 -16.29 17.41
N GLU A 84 -8.77 -17.59 17.44
CA GLU A 84 -8.05 -18.22 18.56
C GLU A 84 -6.81 -18.96 18.05
N LEU A 85 -5.65 -18.64 18.61
CA LEU A 85 -4.42 -19.41 18.39
C LEU A 85 -4.43 -20.64 19.32
N SER A 86 -4.09 -21.81 18.78
CA SER A 86 -3.90 -23.03 19.58
C SER A 86 -2.76 -22.87 20.59
N GLU A 87 -2.81 -23.57 21.71
CA GLU A 87 -1.78 -23.49 22.77
C GLU A 87 -0.37 -23.84 22.26
N ASP A 88 -0.26 -24.69 21.25
CA ASP A 88 1.01 -25.06 20.62
C ASP A 88 1.48 -24.06 19.52
N GLY A 89 0.69 -23.01 19.26
CA GLY A 89 0.99 -21.96 18.29
C GLY A 89 0.97 -22.43 16.83
N THR A 90 0.29 -23.54 16.51
CA THR A 90 0.31 -24.14 15.17
C THR A 90 -0.95 -23.92 14.35
N ALA A 91 -2.08 -23.58 14.97
CA ALA A 91 -3.36 -23.44 14.30
C ALA A 91 -4.15 -22.22 14.78
N TYR A 92 -4.80 -21.52 13.86
CA TYR A 92 -5.81 -20.51 14.15
C TYR A 92 -7.20 -21.06 13.89
N THR A 93 -8.10 -20.94 14.87
CA THR A 93 -9.53 -21.15 14.67
C THR A 93 -10.21 -19.80 14.44
N VAL A 94 -10.95 -19.66 13.35
CA VAL A 94 -11.72 -18.46 12.98
C VAL A 94 -13.20 -18.82 12.98
N LYS A 95 -13.95 -18.25 13.92
CA LYS A 95 -15.40 -18.44 14.05
C LYS A 95 -16.08 -17.07 13.97
N SER A 96 -17.04 -16.92 13.06
CA SER A 96 -17.85 -15.71 12.96
C SER A 96 -19.29 -16.08 12.64
N LEU A 97 -20.19 -15.62 13.52
CA LEU A 97 -21.64 -15.61 13.37
C LEU A 97 -22.16 -14.17 13.20
N ALA A 98 -21.26 -13.22 12.92
CA ALA A 98 -21.59 -11.80 12.84
C ALA A 98 -22.54 -11.49 11.67
N ASP A 99 -22.52 -12.31 10.61
CA ASP A 99 -23.41 -12.19 9.46
C ASP A 99 -24.06 -13.55 9.16
N GLU A 100 -25.39 -13.63 9.24
CA GLU A 100 -26.14 -14.85 8.94
C GLU A 100 -26.01 -15.28 7.47
N ALA A 101 -25.69 -14.35 6.57
CA ALA A 101 -25.41 -14.67 5.17
C ALA A 101 -23.96 -15.14 4.93
N CYS A 102 -23.09 -15.08 5.95
CA CYS A 102 -21.70 -15.50 5.86
C CYS A 102 -21.17 -15.98 7.22
N ILE A 103 -21.59 -17.18 7.61
CA ILE A 103 -21.10 -17.81 8.84
C ILE A 103 -19.76 -18.50 8.55
N VAL A 104 -18.70 -18.09 9.25
CA VAL A 104 -17.36 -18.64 9.09
C VAL A 104 -17.05 -19.57 10.24
N ASN A 105 -16.62 -20.80 9.96
CA ASN A 105 -16.07 -21.71 10.94
C ASN A 105 -14.91 -22.49 10.32
N MET A 106 -13.70 -22.01 10.53
CA MET A 106 -12.49 -22.47 9.87
C MET A 106 -11.38 -22.72 10.88
N THR A 107 -10.57 -23.74 10.65
CA THR A 107 -9.26 -23.89 11.29
C THR A 107 -8.18 -23.83 10.22
N ILE A 108 -7.14 -23.03 10.45
CA ILE A 108 -5.99 -22.87 9.57
C ILE A 108 -4.76 -23.36 10.33
N THR A 109 -4.08 -24.39 9.84
CA THR A 109 -2.95 -25.03 10.50
C THR A 109 -1.69 -24.89 9.67
N ARG A 110 -0.60 -24.36 10.24
CA ARG A 110 0.68 -24.23 9.54
C ARG A 110 1.29 -25.61 9.25
N LYS A 111 1.92 -25.76 8.09
CA LYS A 111 2.69 -26.97 7.68
C LYS A 111 4.19 -26.74 7.69
N THR A 112 4.63 -25.50 7.58
CA THR A 112 6.02 -25.09 7.71
C THR A 112 6.21 -24.27 8.99
N PRO A 113 7.45 -24.15 9.49
CA PRO A 113 7.79 -23.13 10.47
C PRO A 113 7.27 -21.75 10.04
N ALA A 114 6.82 -20.96 11.02
CA ALA A 114 6.54 -19.56 10.80
C ALA A 114 7.85 -18.81 10.48
N ILE A 115 7.75 -17.69 9.78
CA ILE A 115 8.91 -16.92 9.40
C ILE A 115 8.62 -15.43 9.41
N HIS A 116 9.66 -14.65 9.67
CA HIS A 116 9.66 -13.20 9.47
C HIS A 116 10.76 -12.80 8.49
N ALA A 117 10.53 -11.72 7.75
CA ALA A 117 11.43 -11.31 6.68
C ALA A 117 12.39 -10.21 7.10
N GLY A 118 13.69 -10.48 7.10
CA GLY A 118 14.74 -9.56 7.56
C GLY A 118 15.11 -9.75 9.03
N THR A 119 16.14 -9.07 9.52
CA THR A 119 16.76 -9.33 10.83
C THR A 119 15.80 -9.18 12.01
N THR A 120 14.96 -8.16 11.97
CA THR A 120 13.92 -7.91 12.99
C THR A 120 12.54 -8.33 12.50
N GLY A 121 12.41 -8.57 11.20
CA GLY A 121 11.18 -8.64 10.42
C GLY A 121 10.19 -7.49 10.61
N THR A 122 10.71 -6.29 10.86
CA THR A 122 9.93 -5.07 10.98
C THR A 122 10.48 -4.02 10.03
N THR A 123 9.61 -3.45 9.20
CA THR A 123 9.90 -2.24 8.44
C THR A 123 9.61 -1.01 9.29
N LEU A 124 10.53 -0.06 9.31
CA LEU A 124 10.37 1.23 9.99
C LEU A 124 10.08 2.34 8.98
N PHE A 125 9.17 3.23 9.34
CA PHE A 125 8.79 4.40 8.54
C PHE A 125 9.25 5.67 9.25
N GLY A 126 10.01 6.52 8.55
CA GLY A 126 10.73 7.61 9.19
C GLY A 126 11.63 8.37 8.26
N THR A 127 11.72 9.69 8.42
CA THR A 127 12.90 10.44 7.97
C THR A 127 14.10 10.21 8.91
N ASP A 128 13.83 9.74 10.14
CA ASP A 128 14.79 9.28 11.11
C ASP A 128 14.38 7.86 11.55
N LEU A 129 15.19 6.85 11.22
CA LEU A 129 14.89 5.45 11.55
C LEU A 129 15.21 5.10 13.01
N THR A 130 15.91 5.97 13.73
CA THR A 130 16.11 5.83 15.19
C THR A 130 14.88 6.27 15.97
N ASN A 131 14.05 7.14 15.38
CA ASN A 131 12.78 7.62 15.91
C ASN A 131 11.68 7.48 14.83
N PRO A 132 11.31 6.25 14.44
CA PRO A 132 10.34 6.04 13.39
C PRO A 132 8.96 6.55 13.84
N TRP A 133 8.22 7.19 12.94
CA TRP A 133 6.84 7.60 13.20
C TRP A 133 5.83 6.48 12.90
N GLY A 134 6.29 5.33 12.39
CA GLY A 134 5.47 4.13 12.21
C GLY A 134 6.31 2.90 11.93
N SER A 135 5.72 1.72 12.07
CA SER A 135 6.38 0.45 11.74
C SER A 135 5.38 -0.62 11.31
N VAL A 136 5.80 -1.56 10.46
CA VAL A 136 5.01 -2.74 10.07
C VAL A 136 5.82 -4.00 10.32
N ARG A 137 5.20 -4.96 11.00
CA ARG A 137 5.74 -6.30 11.25
C ARG A 137 5.35 -7.23 10.11
N HIS A 138 6.32 -7.97 9.60
CA HIS A 138 6.13 -8.95 8.53
C HIS A 138 6.38 -10.35 9.05
N ALA A 139 5.31 -11.07 9.36
CA ALA A 139 5.34 -12.46 9.82
C ALA A 139 4.36 -13.29 8.99
N PHE A 140 4.78 -14.50 8.62
CA PHE A 140 4.08 -15.32 7.65
C PHE A 140 4.02 -16.77 8.13
N TRP A 141 2.93 -17.44 7.79
CA TRP A 141 2.84 -18.90 7.71
C TRP A 141 2.87 -19.28 6.23
N PRO A 142 4.04 -19.65 5.68
CA PRO A 142 4.20 -19.78 4.23
C PRO A 142 3.42 -20.94 3.62
N ARG A 143 3.07 -21.95 4.42
CA ARG A 143 2.23 -23.06 4.01
C ARG A 143 1.23 -23.41 5.10
N CYS A 144 -0.07 -23.49 4.76
CA CYS A 144 -1.13 -23.86 5.69
C CYS A 144 -2.10 -24.91 5.10
N THR A 145 -2.74 -25.70 5.94
CA THR A 145 -3.98 -26.40 5.55
C THR A 145 -5.15 -25.73 6.20
N SER A 146 -6.30 -25.82 5.56
CA SER A 146 -7.58 -25.40 6.13
C SER A 146 -8.50 -26.60 6.32
N GLU A 147 -9.37 -26.49 7.30
CA GLU A 147 -10.52 -27.37 7.55
C GLU A 147 -11.70 -26.52 7.99
N GLY A 148 -12.92 -26.97 7.70
CA GLY A 148 -14.14 -26.27 8.07
C GLY A 148 -14.89 -25.66 6.89
N THR A 149 -15.84 -24.79 7.20
CA THR A 149 -16.85 -24.34 6.24
C THR A 149 -17.11 -22.84 6.33
N ILE A 150 -17.49 -22.26 5.20
CA ILE A 150 -18.20 -20.97 5.17
C ILE A 150 -19.63 -21.26 4.71
N THR A 151 -20.60 -20.96 5.57
CA THR A 151 -22.03 -21.17 5.28
C THR A 151 -22.65 -19.91 4.72
N THR A 152 -23.33 -20.09 3.59
CA THR A 152 -24.01 -19.05 2.82
C THR A 152 -25.50 -19.38 2.71
N PRO A 153 -26.36 -18.46 2.23
CA PRO A 153 -27.77 -18.76 1.94
C PRO A 153 -27.95 -19.92 0.94
N ASP A 154 -26.99 -20.13 0.06
CA ASP A 154 -26.98 -21.24 -0.93
C ASP A 154 -26.56 -22.59 -0.30
N GLY A 155 -26.05 -22.58 0.93
CA GLY A 155 -25.54 -23.75 1.63
C GLY A 155 -24.11 -23.59 2.16
N ALA A 156 -23.63 -24.64 2.83
CA ALA A 156 -22.27 -24.71 3.34
C ALA A 156 -21.26 -25.02 2.25
N ILE A 157 -20.19 -24.23 2.18
CA ILE A 157 -19.05 -24.44 1.29
C ILE A 157 -17.91 -25.03 2.13
N ASP A 158 -17.42 -26.21 1.75
CA ASP A 158 -16.29 -26.87 2.40
C ASP A 158 -14.97 -26.26 1.92
N PHE A 159 -14.15 -25.80 2.85
CA PHE A 159 -12.83 -25.23 2.60
C PHE A 159 -11.71 -26.16 3.11
N THR A 160 -12.02 -27.43 3.35
CA THR A 160 -11.02 -28.43 3.73
C THR A 160 -10.04 -28.67 2.59
N GLY A 161 -8.75 -28.44 2.87
CA GLY A 161 -7.70 -28.62 1.87
C GLY A 161 -6.47 -27.75 2.09
N ARG A 162 -5.90 -27.27 0.98
CA ARG A 162 -4.70 -26.44 0.98
C ARG A 162 -5.07 -24.98 1.19
N ALA A 163 -4.47 -24.36 2.21
CA ALA A 163 -4.56 -22.93 2.45
C ALA A 163 -3.19 -22.31 2.14
N PHE A 164 -3.12 -21.51 1.08
CA PHE A 164 -1.90 -20.75 0.75
C PHE A 164 -0.70 -21.63 0.30
N PHE A 165 -0.81 -22.39 -0.80
CA PHE A 165 0.35 -23.00 -1.51
C PHE A 165 0.01 -23.82 -2.78
N GLY A 166 1.05 -24.11 -3.59
CA GLY A 166 1.08 -25.17 -4.60
C GLY A 166 1.43 -26.56 -4.03
N PRO A 167 1.29 -27.64 -4.83
CA PRO A 167 1.46 -29.03 -4.40
C PRO A 167 2.61 -29.27 -3.41
N THR A 168 3.83 -28.86 -3.74
CA THR A 168 5.02 -29.05 -2.89
C THR A 168 5.70 -27.73 -2.51
N HIS A 169 5.49 -26.65 -3.28
CA HIS A 169 6.11 -25.35 -3.07
C HIS A 169 5.10 -24.23 -2.82
N SER A 170 5.53 -23.21 -2.09
CA SER A 170 4.81 -21.95 -1.98
C SER A 170 5.78 -20.79 -2.11
N ALA A 171 5.28 -19.72 -2.71
CA ALA A 171 6.03 -18.50 -2.91
C ALA A 171 5.18 -17.32 -2.46
N ILE A 172 5.72 -16.51 -1.54
CA ILE A 172 5.14 -15.23 -1.13
C ILE A 172 6.02 -14.15 -1.69
N LEU A 173 5.42 -13.17 -2.37
CA LEU A 173 6.10 -11.94 -2.74
C LEU A 173 5.23 -10.76 -2.36
N MET A 174 5.81 -9.86 -1.57
CA MET A 174 5.25 -8.56 -1.28
C MET A 174 6.26 -7.51 -1.67
N GLU A 175 5.87 -6.60 -2.57
CA GLU A 175 6.65 -5.42 -2.90
C GLU A 175 5.75 -4.19 -2.83
N PHE A 176 6.19 -3.16 -2.12
CA PHE A 176 5.55 -1.87 -2.16
C PHE A 176 6.58 -0.75 -2.03
N THR A 177 6.29 0.37 -2.68
CA THR A 177 7.06 1.60 -2.53
C THR A 177 6.23 2.62 -1.78
N THR A 178 6.81 3.21 -0.74
CA THR A 178 6.16 4.28 0.01
C THR A 178 6.01 5.54 -0.86
N PRO A 179 4.96 6.35 -0.65
CA PRO A 179 4.82 7.63 -1.34
C PRO A 179 6.01 8.58 -1.08
N PRO A 180 6.24 9.60 -1.94
CA PRO A 180 7.31 10.58 -1.74
C PRO A 180 7.28 11.32 -0.40
N SER A 181 6.08 11.53 0.18
CA SER A 181 5.92 12.10 1.53
C SER A 181 6.55 11.25 2.64
N TYR A 182 6.82 9.98 2.34
CA TYR A 182 7.36 8.98 3.25
C TYR A 182 8.76 8.49 2.85
N GLY A 183 9.41 9.18 1.91
CA GLY A 183 10.81 8.94 1.54
C GLY A 183 11.03 8.06 0.32
N SER A 184 9.97 7.57 -0.34
CA SER A 184 10.08 6.70 -1.53
C SER A 184 10.89 5.42 -1.30
N THR A 185 10.85 4.90 -0.08
CA THR A 185 11.46 3.62 0.29
C THR A 185 10.71 2.46 -0.36
N SER A 186 11.43 1.58 -1.05
CA SER A 186 10.90 0.28 -1.49
C SER A 186 11.12 -0.76 -0.40
N VAL A 187 10.10 -1.58 -0.18
CA VAL A 187 10.11 -2.71 0.75
C VAL A 187 9.74 -3.93 -0.06
N CYS A 188 10.60 -4.95 -0.01
CA CYS A 188 10.38 -6.20 -0.70
C CYS A 188 10.61 -7.39 0.24
N ILE A 189 9.73 -8.39 0.13
CA ILE A 189 9.78 -9.64 0.87
C ILE A 189 9.47 -10.77 -0.11
N GLY A 190 10.46 -11.61 -0.37
CA GLY A 190 10.31 -12.87 -1.08
C GLY A 190 10.50 -14.04 -0.13
N ILE A 191 9.56 -14.97 -0.08
CA ILE A 191 9.68 -16.23 0.68
C ILE A 191 9.41 -17.38 -0.27
N ILE A 192 10.26 -18.39 -0.23
CA ILE A 192 10.02 -19.69 -0.87
C ILE A 192 10.07 -20.75 0.22
N ALA A 193 9.03 -21.58 0.28
CA ALA A 193 8.95 -22.72 1.16
C ALA A 193 8.66 -24.00 0.37
N LYS A 194 9.17 -25.12 0.87
CA LYS A 194 8.97 -26.45 0.30
C LYS A 194 8.51 -27.38 1.41
N GLU A 195 7.36 -28.02 1.21
CA GLU A 195 6.80 -29.00 2.15
C GLU A 195 6.76 -28.50 3.61
N ASN A 196 7.74 -28.90 4.44
CA ASN A 196 7.84 -28.57 5.86
C ASN A 196 9.03 -27.66 6.18
N GLU A 197 9.73 -27.13 5.16
CA GLU A 197 10.93 -26.29 5.32
C GLU A 197 10.79 -24.93 4.62
N ILE A 198 11.50 -23.94 5.17
CA ILE A 198 11.72 -22.65 4.52
C ILE A 198 12.99 -22.75 3.69
N LEU A 199 12.86 -22.62 2.37
CA LEU A 199 13.97 -22.68 1.44
C LEU A 199 14.73 -21.36 1.40
N SER A 200 14.03 -20.24 1.26
CA SER A 200 14.66 -18.92 1.15
C SER A 200 13.75 -17.83 1.67
N VAL A 201 14.35 -16.81 2.28
CA VAL A 201 13.73 -15.54 2.66
C VAL A 201 14.64 -14.43 2.19
N SER A 202 14.12 -13.47 1.46
CA SER A 202 14.94 -12.41 0.88
C SER A 202 14.19 -11.09 0.75
N CYS A 203 14.98 -10.02 0.56
CA CYS A 203 14.48 -8.69 0.21
C CYS A 203 14.92 -8.25 -1.20
N ASP A 204 15.56 -9.14 -1.96
CA ASP A 204 16.13 -8.87 -3.28
C ASP A 204 15.22 -9.34 -4.44
N SER A 205 13.95 -9.60 -4.12
CA SER A 205 12.94 -10.03 -5.09
C SER A 205 12.32 -8.81 -5.80
N THR A 206 11.61 -9.02 -6.91
CA THR A 206 11.05 -7.91 -7.72
C THR A 206 9.73 -8.29 -8.38
N VAL A 207 8.81 -7.33 -8.44
CA VAL A 207 7.57 -7.37 -9.22
C VAL A 207 7.70 -6.43 -10.41
N THR A 208 7.28 -6.87 -11.59
CA THR A 208 7.23 -6.05 -12.80
C THR A 208 5.88 -6.20 -13.46
N HIS A 209 5.13 -5.09 -13.59
CA HIS A 209 3.93 -5.05 -14.42
C HIS A 209 4.37 -4.89 -15.88
N ILE A 210 4.36 -6.00 -16.63
CA ILE A 210 4.82 -6.04 -18.04
C ILE A 210 3.88 -5.22 -18.91
N GLN A 211 2.56 -5.41 -18.71
CA GLN A 211 1.53 -4.67 -19.41
C GLN A 211 0.46 -4.20 -18.44
N THR A 212 -0.12 -3.05 -18.75
CA THR A 212 -1.23 -2.46 -18.01
C THR A 212 -2.37 -2.13 -18.95
N ALA A 213 -3.60 -2.37 -18.50
CA ALA A 213 -4.81 -1.91 -19.15
C ALA A 213 -5.45 -0.80 -18.30
N GLY A 214 -5.86 0.29 -18.95
CA GLY A 214 -6.61 1.35 -18.28
C GLY A 214 -7.97 0.84 -17.81
N ASP A 215 -8.27 0.96 -16.51
CA ASP A 215 -9.60 0.63 -15.99
C ASP A 215 -10.61 1.71 -16.39
N PRO A 216 -11.67 1.39 -17.16
CA PRO A 216 -12.60 2.40 -17.68
C PRO A 216 -13.35 3.22 -16.61
N ALA A 217 -13.45 2.73 -15.37
CA ALA A 217 -14.15 3.43 -14.29
C ALA A 217 -13.21 4.31 -13.46
N THR A 218 -11.90 4.09 -13.51
CA THR A 218 -10.92 4.79 -12.65
C THR A 218 -9.80 5.47 -13.42
N ASP A 219 -9.59 5.11 -14.69
CA ASP A 219 -8.44 5.42 -15.55
C ASP A 219 -7.09 4.92 -14.99
N TRP A 220 -7.09 3.99 -14.02
CA TRP A 220 -5.86 3.46 -13.42
C TRP A 220 -5.22 2.40 -14.31
N PRO A 221 -3.88 2.32 -14.36
CA PRO A 221 -3.15 1.35 -15.17
C PRO A 221 -3.11 -0.02 -14.48
N ALA A 222 -4.27 -0.67 -14.37
CA ALA A 222 -4.37 -1.99 -13.75
C ALA A 222 -3.52 -3.01 -14.54
N PRO A 223 -2.78 -3.93 -13.87
CA PRO A 223 -1.89 -4.84 -14.56
C PRO A 223 -2.71 -5.87 -15.34
N SER A 224 -2.32 -6.12 -16.58
CA SER A 224 -2.86 -7.19 -17.42
C SER A 224 -1.88 -8.34 -17.61
N GLU A 225 -0.57 -8.06 -17.49
CA GLU A 225 0.51 -9.03 -17.54
C GLU A 225 1.56 -8.64 -16.50
N ALA A 226 2.08 -9.62 -15.75
CA ALA A 226 3.03 -9.38 -14.69
C ALA A 226 4.09 -10.48 -14.57
N LYS A 227 5.23 -10.08 -14.01
CA LYS A 227 6.35 -10.95 -13.67
C LYS A 227 6.73 -10.76 -12.22
N TYR A 228 6.83 -11.87 -11.51
CA TYR A 228 7.22 -11.96 -10.12
C TYR A 228 8.52 -12.76 -10.07
N THR A 229 9.58 -12.15 -9.57
CA THR A 229 10.90 -12.78 -9.49
C THR A 229 11.34 -12.86 -8.04
N TRP A 230 11.72 -14.05 -7.61
CA TRP A 230 12.35 -14.29 -6.32
C TRP A 230 13.85 -14.46 -6.53
N ALA A 231 14.63 -13.83 -5.66
CA ALA A 231 16.07 -14.04 -5.59
C ALA A 231 16.48 -14.12 -4.13
N GLY A 232 17.22 -15.14 -3.75
CA GLY A 232 17.65 -15.35 -2.37
C GLY A 232 18.65 -16.49 -2.25
N LYS A 233 18.83 -16.98 -1.02
CA LYS A 233 19.77 -18.06 -0.71
C LYS A 233 19.15 -19.06 0.25
N THR A 234 19.54 -20.32 0.13
CA THR A 234 19.25 -21.33 1.14
C THR A 234 19.99 -21.05 2.44
N LYS A 235 19.60 -21.74 3.51
CA LYS A 235 20.34 -21.70 4.79
C LYS A 235 21.81 -22.06 4.63
N ASP A 236 22.14 -22.93 3.68
CA ASP A 236 23.49 -23.38 3.36
C ASP A 236 24.22 -22.48 2.36
N GLY A 237 23.59 -21.40 1.90
CA GLY A 237 24.19 -20.40 1.03
C GLY A 237 24.06 -20.66 -0.48
N ALA A 238 23.37 -21.72 -0.90
CA ALA A 238 23.09 -21.97 -2.32
C ALA A 238 22.11 -20.92 -2.87
N GLU A 239 22.33 -20.46 -4.10
CA GLU A 239 21.43 -19.49 -4.74
C GLU A 239 20.06 -20.10 -5.03
N VAL A 240 19.02 -19.33 -4.76
CA VAL A 240 17.63 -19.65 -5.09
C VAL A 240 17.07 -18.53 -5.95
N THR A 241 16.63 -18.87 -7.16
CA THR A 241 15.90 -17.94 -8.03
C THR A 241 14.55 -18.53 -8.39
N GLY A 242 13.50 -17.71 -8.45
CA GLY A 242 12.15 -18.14 -8.80
C GLY A 242 11.50 -17.13 -9.73
N VAL A 243 10.61 -17.59 -10.60
CA VAL A 243 9.84 -16.73 -11.50
C VAL A 243 8.44 -17.28 -11.70
N ILE A 244 7.47 -16.36 -11.65
CA ILE A 244 6.12 -16.54 -12.19
C ILE A 244 5.92 -15.39 -13.18
N GLU A 245 5.50 -15.69 -14.40
CA GLU A 245 5.35 -14.70 -15.46
C GLU A 245 4.15 -15.06 -16.34
N GLY A 246 3.30 -14.08 -16.64
CA GLY A 246 2.24 -14.26 -17.62
C GLY A 246 1.06 -13.30 -17.47
N VAL A 247 0.03 -13.60 -18.26
CA VAL A 247 -1.20 -12.82 -18.35
C VAL A 247 -2.07 -13.08 -17.12
N LEU A 248 -2.53 -12.01 -16.46
CA LEU A 248 -3.34 -12.11 -15.23
C LEU A 248 -4.83 -12.43 -15.51
N GLY A 249 -5.26 -12.23 -16.76
CA GLY A 249 -6.62 -12.51 -17.20
C GLY A 249 -7.67 -11.54 -16.64
N GLN A 250 -8.91 -12.02 -16.52
CA GLN A 250 -9.99 -11.23 -15.95
C GLN A 250 -9.78 -11.07 -14.45
N ARG A 251 -9.87 -9.82 -13.99
CA ARG A 251 -9.81 -9.47 -12.58
C ARG A 251 -10.96 -10.11 -11.79
N LEU A 252 -10.67 -10.59 -10.58
CA LEU A 252 -11.68 -11.07 -9.63
C LEU A 252 -12.51 -9.94 -9.04
N ASP A 253 -11.84 -8.90 -8.53
CA ASP A 253 -12.51 -7.71 -7.98
C ASP A 253 -11.61 -6.46 -7.95
N ARG A 254 -12.24 -5.29 -7.76
CA ARG A 254 -11.59 -4.00 -7.47
C ARG A 254 -12.20 -3.39 -6.21
N ILE A 255 -11.42 -3.40 -5.14
CA ILE A 255 -11.81 -2.82 -3.85
C ILE A 255 -11.53 -1.32 -3.89
N ASP A 256 -12.55 -0.51 -3.60
CA ASP A 256 -12.39 0.93 -3.33
C ASP A 256 -12.10 1.13 -1.84
N VAL A 257 -10.81 1.23 -1.49
CA VAL A 257 -10.41 1.39 -0.07
C VAL A 257 -11.04 2.65 0.53
N MET A 258 -11.26 3.69 -0.28
CA MET A 258 -11.92 4.90 0.21
C MET A 258 -13.40 4.71 0.45
N ALA A 259 -14.07 3.70 -0.11
CA ALA A 259 -15.46 3.39 0.23
C ALA A 259 -15.56 2.89 1.67
N GLU A 260 -14.62 2.04 2.08
CA GLU A 260 -14.59 1.33 3.37
C GLU A 260 -14.16 2.20 4.56
N VAL A 261 -13.43 3.29 4.29
CA VAL A 261 -12.90 4.16 5.35
C VAL A 261 -14.00 5.10 5.88
N PRO A 262 -14.11 5.35 7.21
CA PRO A 262 -15.09 6.32 7.74
C PRO A 262 -14.91 7.74 7.17
N GLY A 263 -16.01 8.47 6.99
CA GLY A 263 -16.04 9.76 6.28
C GLY A 263 -15.11 10.85 6.83
N PHE A 264 -14.77 10.84 8.12
CA PHE A 264 -13.83 11.80 8.71
C PHE A 264 -12.36 11.49 8.33
N VAL A 265 -11.99 10.21 8.25
CA VAL A 265 -10.66 9.76 7.78
C VAL A 265 -10.51 10.04 6.29
N LYS A 266 -11.58 9.90 5.49
CA LYS A 266 -11.56 10.26 4.06
C LYS A 266 -11.08 11.70 3.83
N LYS A 267 -11.49 12.65 4.68
CA LYS A 267 -11.08 14.07 4.57
C LYS A 267 -9.59 14.29 4.83
N ILE A 268 -8.99 13.53 5.76
CA ILE A 268 -7.56 13.62 6.08
C ILE A 268 -6.74 13.02 4.92
N VAL A 269 -7.12 11.82 4.47
CA VAL A 269 -6.41 11.08 3.41
C VAL A 269 -6.52 11.76 2.05
N GLN A 270 -7.69 12.28 1.67
CA GLN A 270 -7.88 13.02 0.41
C GLN A 270 -7.03 14.30 0.33
N THR A 271 -6.68 14.89 1.48
CA THR A 271 -5.86 16.10 1.54
C THR A 271 -4.36 15.78 1.47
N ALA A 272 -3.95 14.62 2.00
CA ALA A 272 -2.55 14.16 2.00
C ALA A 272 -2.15 13.42 0.71
N ALA A 273 -3.08 12.69 0.08
CA ALA A 273 -2.83 11.91 -1.11
C ALA A 273 -3.97 12.12 -2.11
N GLY A 274 -3.69 12.75 -3.25
CA GLY A 274 -4.62 12.90 -4.38
C GLY A 274 -4.92 11.58 -5.10
N THR A 275 -4.80 10.46 -4.39
CA THR A 275 -4.88 9.08 -4.86
C THR A 275 -6.20 8.48 -4.41
N LYS A 276 -6.88 7.76 -5.30
CA LYS A 276 -7.98 6.86 -4.93
C LYS A 276 -7.41 5.45 -4.75
N PRO A 277 -7.08 4.99 -3.54
CA PRO A 277 -6.51 3.66 -3.33
C PRO A 277 -7.49 2.57 -3.78
N TYR A 278 -7.32 2.09 -5.01
CA TYR A 278 -7.98 0.88 -5.49
C TYR A 278 -7.03 -0.31 -5.32
N VAL A 279 -7.55 -1.43 -4.86
CA VAL A 279 -6.83 -2.71 -4.85
C VAL A 279 -7.45 -3.61 -5.90
N TYR A 280 -6.65 -4.02 -6.88
CA TYR A 280 -7.04 -4.93 -7.95
C TYR A 280 -6.66 -6.34 -7.55
N GLN A 281 -7.62 -7.28 -7.58
CA GLN A 281 -7.43 -8.67 -7.17
C GLN A 281 -7.53 -9.60 -8.37
N TYR A 282 -6.58 -10.52 -8.54
CA TYR A 282 -6.53 -11.47 -9.65
C TYR A 282 -6.30 -12.90 -9.17
N SER A 283 -6.87 -13.85 -9.90
CA SER A 283 -6.54 -15.28 -9.83
C SER A 283 -6.62 -15.84 -11.25
N PRO A 284 -5.50 -15.91 -11.99
CA PRO A 284 -5.51 -16.39 -13.37
C PRO A 284 -6.15 -17.77 -13.49
N LYS A 285 -7.03 -17.95 -14.49
CA LYS A 285 -7.69 -19.26 -14.74
C LYS A 285 -6.70 -20.27 -15.33
N ASP A 286 -5.84 -19.81 -16.23
CA ASP A 286 -4.71 -20.59 -16.72
C ASP A 286 -3.60 -20.56 -15.66
N SER A 287 -3.12 -21.73 -15.24
CA SER A 287 -2.09 -21.80 -14.20
C SER A 287 -0.80 -21.16 -14.73
N LEU A 288 -0.25 -20.24 -13.94
CA LEU A 288 1.08 -19.69 -14.16
C LEU A 288 2.06 -20.51 -13.33
N ASP A 289 2.97 -21.21 -14.01
CA ASP A 289 3.93 -22.09 -13.35
C ASP A 289 4.96 -21.29 -12.55
N LEU A 290 5.17 -21.70 -11.30
CA LEU A 290 6.32 -21.31 -10.50
C LEU A 290 7.53 -22.09 -10.98
N LYS A 291 8.46 -21.40 -11.65
CA LYS A 291 9.73 -21.96 -12.08
C LYS A 291 10.82 -21.47 -11.14
N PHE A 292 11.55 -22.36 -10.51
CA PHE A 292 12.64 -21.96 -9.62
C PHE A 292 13.86 -22.86 -9.77
N LYS A 293 15.01 -22.28 -9.46
CA LYS A 293 16.32 -22.92 -9.53
C LYS A 293 16.97 -22.85 -8.15
N ILE A 294 17.45 -23.98 -7.66
CA ILE A 294 18.22 -24.11 -6.41
C ILE A 294 19.59 -24.67 -6.78
N GLY A 295 20.63 -23.84 -6.74
CA GLY A 295 21.92 -24.19 -7.31
C GLY A 295 21.77 -24.59 -8.79
N ASP A 296 22.03 -25.86 -9.12
CA ASP A 296 21.87 -26.38 -10.49
C ASP A 296 20.54 -27.10 -10.74
N THR A 297 19.69 -27.26 -9.72
CA THR A 297 18.43 -28.00 -9.85
C THR A 297 17.32 -27.06 -10.30
N GLU A 298 16.67 -27.36 -11.42
CA GLU A 298 15.48 -26.66 -11.90
C GLU A 298 14.20 -27.42 -11.54
N VAL A 299 13.20 -26.70 -11.08
CA VAL A 299 11.88 -27.22 -10.73
C VAL A 299 10.82 -26.29 -11.31
N SER A 300 9.74 -26.88 -11.82
CA SER A 300 8.56 -26.16 -12.30
C SER A 300 7.32 -26.78 -11.65
N GLU A 301 6.48 -25.95 -11.03
CA GLU A 301 5.25 -26.40 -10.38
C GLU A 301 4.08 -25.46 -10.72
N SER A 302 3.00 -26.06 -11.22
CA SER A 302 1.72 -25.38 -11.41
C SER A 302 0.96 -25.27 -10.08
N GLY A 303 0.36 -24.12 -9.83
CA GLY A 303 -0.37 -23.84 -8.60
C GLY A 303 -1.47 -22.80 -8.78
N ALA A 304 -2.19 -22.53 -7.68
CA ALA A 304 -3.12 -21.41 -7.61
C ALA A 304 -2.33 -20.13 -7.27
N LEU A 305 -2.56 -19.06 -8.02
CA LEU A 305 -1.94 -17.77 -7.83
C LEU A 305 -3.02 -16.76 -7.42
N PHE A 306 -2.81 -16.07 -6.31
CA PHE A 306 -3.60 -14.91 -5.91
C PHE A 306 -2.71 -13.68 -5.91
N VAL A 307 -3.16 -12.61 -6.57
CA VAL A 307 -2.41 -11.36 -6.72
C VAL A 307 -3.27 -10.20 -6.29
N GLU A 308 -2.68 -9.30 -5.52
CA GLU A 308 -3.22 -7.97 -5.25
C GLU A 308 -2.26 -6.90 -5.76
N ALA A 309 -2.79 -5.90 -6.45
CA ALA A 309 -2.01 -4.78 -6.96
C ALA A 309 -2.68 -3.44 -6.62
N THR A 310 -1.88 -2.48 -6.16
CA THR A 310 -2.33 -1.10 -5.92
C THR A 310 -1.27 -0.09 -6.37
N PHE A 311 -1.72 1.08 -6.82
CA PHE A 311 -0.90 2.09 -7.51
C PHE A 311 -0.94 3.44 -6.78
N ILE A 312 -0.70 3.42 -5.47
CA ILE A 312 -0.80 4.60 -4.60
C ILE A 312 0.46 5.48 -4.68
N SER A 313 1.63 4.89 -4.93
CA SER A 313 2.93 5.59 -4.91
C SER A 313 3.17 6.44 -6.14
N GLU A 314 2.59 6.05 -7.27
CA GLU A 314 2.51 6.90 -8.44
C GLU A 314 1.53 8.01 -8.14
N LYS A 315 2.06 9.15 -7.73
CA LYS A 315 1.38 10.42 -7.97
C LYS A 315 1.27 10.50 -9.49
N VAL A 316 0.19 9.95 -10.05
CA VAL A 316 -0.29 10.38 -11.35
C VAL A 316 -0.56 11.85 -11.12
N ILE A 317 0.44 12.69 -11.42
CA ILE A 317 0.22 14.10 -11.64
C ILE A 317 -0.66 14.10 -12.87
N LYS A 318 -1.97 13.91 -12.66
CA LYS A 318 -3.00 14.09 -13.68
C LYS A 318 -2.60 15.35 -14.39
N ASP A 319 -2.25 15.22 -15.67
CA ASP A 319 -1.61 16.23 -16.50
C ASP A 319 -1.94 17.64 -16.00
N ALA A 320 -1.15 18.16 -15.04
CA ALA A 320 -1.63 19.24 -14.15
C ALA A 320 -1.85 20.52 -14.94
N ILE A 321 -1.19 20.57 -16.11
CA ILE A 321 -1.35 21.59 -17.13
C ILE A 321 -2.78 21.67 -17.68
N LYS A 322 -3.56 20.57 -17.69
CA LYS A 322 -5.00 20.58 -18.02
C LYS A 322 -5.84 21.31 -16.97
N GLY A 323 -5.33 21.44 -15.74
CA GLY A 323 -5.89 22.33 -14.71
C GLY A 323 -5.91 23.80 -15.13
N VAL A 324 -5.06 24.20 -16.09
CA VAL A 324 -5.19 25.46 -16.80
C VAL A 324 -6.34 25.34 -17.81
N THR A 325 -7.54 25.64 -17.32
CA THR A 325 -8.79 25.46 -18.07
C THR A 325 -8.89 26.40 -19.28
N ARG A 326 -9.66 26.00 -20.31
CA ARG A 326 -9.92 26.85 -21.49
C ARG A 326 -10.47 28.24 -21.12
N PRO A 327 -11.38 28.39 -20.13
CA PRO A 327 -11.79 29.71 -19.64
C PRO A 327 -10.66 30.55 -19.04
N ALA A 328 -9.70 29.94 -18.33
CA ALA A 328 -8.54 30.66 -17.78
C ALA A 328 -7.64 31.20 -18.89
N ILE A 329 -7.34 30.37 -19.90
CA ILE A 329 -6.59 30.78 -21.11
C ILE A 329 -7.33 31.91 -21.83
N ARG A 330 -8.66 31.81 -21.96
CA ARG A 330 -9.48 32.88 -22.55
C ARG A 330 -9.35 34.18 -21.75
N ARG A 331 -9.40 34.14 -20.41
CA ARG A 331 -9.22 35.35 -19.58
C ARG A 331 -7.84 35.98 -19.80
N LEU A 332 -6.77 35.18 -19.88
CA LEU A 332 -5.42 35.67 -20.18
C LEU A 332 -5.35 36.32 -21.57
N ALA A 333 -5.83 35.64 -22.61
CA ALA A 333 -5.83 36.16 -23.97
C ALA A 333 -6.67 37.44 -24.11
N ARG A 334 -7.83 37.51 -23.46
CA ARG A 334 -8.67 38.71 -23.43
C ARG A 334 -7.98 39.89 -22.76
N ARG A 335 -7.26 39.65 -21.65
CA ARG A 335 -6.42 40.69 -21.01
C ARG A 335 -5.31 41.18 -21.94
N GLY A 336 -4.79 40.30 -22.80
CA GLY A 336 -3.85 40.67 -23.87
C GLY A 336 -4.50 41.27 -25.12
N GLY A 337 -5.80 41.61 -25.10
CA GLY A 337 -6.50 42.25 -26.23
C GLY A 337 -6.92 41.31 -27.37
N VAL A 338 -6.77 39.99 -27.20
CA VAL A 338 -7.14 39.02 -28.25
C VAL A 338 -8.67 38.92 -28.37
N LYS A 339 -9.23 39.07 -29.58
CA LYS A 339 -10.68 39.05 -29.84
C LYS A 339 -11.25 37.65 -30.17
N ARG A 340 -10.56 36.84 -30.98
CA ARG A 340 -10.95 35.46 -31.33
C ARG A 340 -9.80 34.50 -31.04
N ILE A 341 -10.12 33.27 -30.64
CA ILE A 341 -9.13 32.24 -30.24
C ILE A 341 -9.50 30.95 -30.96
N SER A 342 -8.56 30.38 -31.70
CA SER A 342 -8.73 29.06 -32.35
C SER A 342 -8.65 27.93 -31.33
N ALA A 343 -9.30 26.79 -31.61
CA ALA A 343 -9.31 25.64 -30.71
C ALA A 343 -7.91 25.04 -30.47
N ALA A 344 -7.03 25.05 -31.47
CA ALA A 344 -5.67 24.52 -31.34
C ALA A 344 -4.78 25.32 -30.36
N ILE A 345 -5.12 26.59 -30.10
CA ILE A 345 -4.31 27.49 -29.25
C ILE A 345 -4.32 27.06 -27.77
N TYR A 346 -5.34 26.33 -27.32
CA TYR A 346 -5.41 25.94 -25.91
C TYR A 346 -4.26 25.02 -25.50
N ASP A 347 -3.86 24.10 -26.37
CA ASP A 347 -2.79 23.14 -26.06
C ASP A 347 -1.41 23.78 -26.27
N GLU A 348 -1.26 24.65 -27.29
CA GLU A 348 -0.07 25.47 -27.48
C GLU A 348 0.23 26.40 -26.28
N VAL A 349 -0.80 27.05 -25.72
CA VAL A 349 -0.62 27.89 -24.53
C VAL A 349 -0.21 27.07 -23.31
N ARG A 350 -0.75 25.86 -23.15
CA ARG A 350 -0.35 24.94 -22.07
C ARG A 350 1.09 24.51 -22.22
N PHE A 351 1.49 24.14 -23.44
CA PHE A 351 2.85 23.77 -23.75
C PHE A 351 3.84 24.93 -23.48
N ALA A 352 3.52 26.13 -23.95
CA ALA A 352 4.34 27.32 -23.69
C ALA A 352 4.45 27.66 -22.19
N LEU A 353 3.36 27.48 -21.43
CA LEU A 353 3.36 27.68 -19.98
C LEU A 353 4.23 26.64 -19.26
N ASP A 354 4.14 25.38 -19.65
CA ASP A 354 4.96 24.29 -19.10
C ASP A 354 6.45 24.56 -19.33
N ILE A 355 6.87 24.87 -20.56
CA ILE A 355 8.25 25.26 -20.90
C ILE A 355 8.72 26.43 -20.00
N ARG A 356 7.88 27.47 -19.88
CA ARG A 356 8.23 28.66 -19.10
C ARG A 356 8.41 28.34 -17.62
N LEU A 357 7.50 27.57 -17.03
CA LEU A 357 7.55 27.20 -15.62
C LEU A 357 8.72 26.27 -15.32
N ARG A 358 9.01 25.29 -16.18
CA ARG A 358 10.19 24.42 -16.05
C ARG A 358 11.48 25.22 -16.00
N ALA A 359 11.62 26.21 -16.86
CA ALA A 359 12.81 27.07 -16.86
C ALA A 359 12.96 27.87 -15.55
N ILE A 360 11.86 28.43 -15.01
CA ILE A 360 11.90 29.18 -13.75
C ILE A 360 12.22 28.24 -12.57
N ILE A 361 11.54 27.10 -12.49
CA ILE A 361 11.70 26.15 -11.37
C ILE A 361 13.11 25.55 -11.39
N LYS A 362 13.66 25.23 -12.56
CA LYS A 362 15.04 24.75 -12.70
C LYS A 362 16.05 25.73 -12.10
N ASP A 363 15.88 27.02 -12.36
CA ASP A 363 16.72 28.05 -11.76
C ASP A 363 16.57 28.13 -10.24
N CYS A 364 15.33 28.06 -9.73
CA CYS A 364 15.08 28.03 -8.29
C CYS A 364 15.75 26.82 -7.63
N VAL A 365 15.72 25.64 -8.27
CA VAL A 365 16.37 24.42 -7.76
C VAL A 365 17.88 24.60 -7.69
N HIS A 366 18.53 25.17 -8.70
CA HIS A 366 19.97 25.47 -8.63
C HIS A 366 20.32 26.40 -7.44
N VAL A 367 19.49 27.40 -7.17
CA VAL A 367 19.68 28.31 -6.02
C VAL A 367 19.51 27.57 -4.68
N LEU A 368 18.59 26.60 -4.62
CA LEU A 368 18.40 25.76 -3.44
C LEU A 368 19.58 24.83 -3.18
N GLU A 369 20.05 24.14 -4.21
CA GLU A 369 21.21 23.25 -4.16
C GLU A 369 22.45 24.01 -3.69
N TYR A 370 22.70 25.18 -4.27
CA TYR A 370 23.80 26.06 -3.86
C TYR A 370 23.71 26.49 -2.38
N ARG A 371 22.49 26.66 -1.85
CA ARG A 371 22.26 27.11 -0.48
C ARG A 371 22.04 25.97 0.53
N GLY A 372 22.11 24.71 0.10
CA GLY A 372 21.86 23.55 0.96
C GLY A 372 20.45 23.50 1.57
N ARG A 373 19.45 24.15 0.93
CA ARG A 373 18.07 24.22 1.43
C ARG A 373 17.15 23.32 0.62
N LYS A 374 16.09 22.83 1.27
CA LYS A 374 15.06 21.98 0.63
C LYS A 374 13.76 22.74 0.28
N THR A 375 13.64 24.00 0.66
CA THR A 375 12.39 24.78 0.54
C THR A 375 12.56 25.99 -0.36
N VAL A 376 11.83 26.05 -1.48
CA VAL A 376 11.76 27.22 -2.36
C VAL A 376 11.11 28.39 -1.60
N THR A 377 11.78 29.53 -1.59
CA THR A 377 11.26 30.77 -0.99
C THR A 377 10.88 31.79 -2.07
N VAL A 378 10.13 32.82 -1.68
CA VAL A 378 9.77 33.94 -2.58
C VAL A 378 11.02 34.61 -3.16
N ALA A 379 12.08 34.76 -2.35
CA ALA A 379 13.35 35.34 -2.80
C ALA A 379 14.02 34.53 -3.91
N ASP A 380 13.91 33.20 -3.88
CA ASP A 380 14.48 32.31 -4.92
C ASP A 380 13.76 32.51 -6.27
N VAL A 381 12.45 32.71 -6.23
CA VAL A 381 11.63 33.00 -7.44
C VAL A 381 11.95 34.40 -7.98
N ILE A 382 12.04 35.41 -7.12
CA ILE A 382 12.39 36.78 -7.52
C ILE A 382 13.79 36.82 -8.16
N PHE A 383 14.76 36.15 -7.55
CA PHE A 383 16.12 36.05 -8.07
C PHE A 383 16.14 35.38 -9.45
N SER A 384 15.46 34.23 -9.59
CA SER A 384 15.39 33.49 -10.85
C SER A 384 14.75 34.33 -11.96
N LEU A 385 13.62 35.00 -11.66
CA LEU A 385 12.93 35.88 -12.60
C LEU A 385 13.78 37.10 -13.01
N ARG A 386 14.50 37.71 -12.06
CA ARG A 386 15.44 38.81 -12.34
C ARG A 386 16.59 38.36 -13.24
N ARG A 387 17.17 37.18 -12.98
CA ARG A 387 18.23 36.57 -13.80
C ARG A 387 17.78 36.30 -15.24
N MET A 388 16.51 35.91 -15.42
CA MET A 388 15.90 35.69 -16.74
C MET A 388 15.45 36.99 -17.44
N GLY A 389 15.79 38.17 -16.91
CA GLY A 389 15.41 39.46 -17.49
C GLY A 389 13.91 39.80 -17.39
N ARG A 390 13.18 39.17 -16.47
CA ARG A 390 11.74 39.41 -16.24
C ARG A 390 11.44 39.64 -14.76
N PRO A 391 11.95 40.71 -14.15
CA PRO A 391 11.73 40.97 -12.72
C PRO A 391 10.24 41.14 -12.40
N ILE A 392 9.85 40.68 -11.21
CA ILE A 392 8.52 40.87 -10.64
C ILE A 392 8.65 41.72 -9.37
N TYR A 393 7.69 42.63 -9.14
CA TYR A 393 7.66 43.56 -8.01
C TYR A 393 6.45 43.27 -7.11
N GLY A 394 6.49 43.74 -5.86
CA GLY A 394 5.40 43.61 -4.89
C GLY A 394 5.41 42.32 -4.06
N PHE A 395 6.48 41.52 -4.20
CA PHE A 395 6.70 40.26 -3.49
C PHE A 395 7.99 40.25 -2.67
N ASP A 396 8.85 41.26 -2.84
CA ASP A 396 9.99 41.53 -1.96
C ASP A 396 9.54 42.36 -0.74
N PRO A 397 10.26 42.25 0.40
CA PRO A 397 9.95 43.02 1.60
C PRO A 397 9.94 44.54 1.39
N ASP A 398 10.72 45.04 0.43
CA ASP A 398 10.90 46.48 0.18
C ASP A 398 9.70 47.09 -0.58
N THR A 399 8.94 46.26 -1.32
CA THR A 399 7.78 46.70 -2.11
C THR A 399 6.46 46.07 -1.68
N TYR A 400 6.47 45.13 -0.73
CA TYR A 400 5.26 44.50 -0.19
C TYR A 400 4.52 45.43 0.77
N ILE A 401 3.30 45.84 0.39
CA ILE A 401 2.41 46.65 1.23
C ILE A 401 1.32 45.74 1.82
N PRO A 402 1.26 45.55 3.16
CA PRO A 402 0.24 44.73 3.78
C PRO A 402 -1.17 45.34 3.58
N PRO A 403 -2.22 44.52 3.36
CA PRO A 403 -3.55 44.98 2.93
C PRO A 403 -4.25 46.00 3.85
N LYS A 404 -3.82 46.14 5.11
CA LYS A 404 -4.45 47.03 6.11
C LYS A 404 -4.00 48.49 6.04
N SER A 405 -3.16 48.88 5.08
CA SER A 405 -2.59 50.24 5.01
C SER A 405 -3.02 51.05 3.78
N ARG A 406 -4.14 50.72 3.11
CA ARG A 406 -4.71 51.65 2.12
C ARG A 406 -5.20 52.91 2.85
N PRO A 407 -4.66 54.10 2.57
CA PRO A 407 -5.26 55.34 3.03
C PRO A 407 -6.70 55.39 2.49
N GLN A 408 -7.68 55.68 3.36
CA GLN A 408 -9.02 55.96 2.88
C GLN A 408 -8.97 57.19 2.00
N VAL A 409 -9.40 57.05 0.74
CA VAL A 409 -9.63 58.19 -0.14
C VAL A 409 -10.77 59.01 0.51
N PRO A 410 -10.55 60.30 0.85
CA PRO A 410 -11.61 61.11 1.44
C PRO A 410 -12.76 61.20 0.42
N ALA A 411 -13.98 60.92 0.87
CA ALA A 411 -15.16 60.98 0.03
C ALA A 411 -15.32 62.39 -0.54
N SER A 412 -15.48 62.50 -1.87
CA SER A 412 -15.83 63.77 -2.51
C SER A 412 -17.10 64.35 -1.85
N PRO A 413 -17.12 65.66 -1.55
CA PRO A 413 -18.34 66.30 -1.07
C PRO A 413 -19.38 66.18 -2.18
N ARG A 414 -20.53 65.58 -1.86
CA ARG A 414 -21.68 65.57 -2.75
C ARG A 414 -22.11 67.02 -2.93
N GLY A 415 -22.12 67.46 -4.18
CA GLY A 415 -22.55 68.81 -4.56
C GLY A 415 -23.96 69.12 -4.06
N ALA A 416 -24.15 70.37 -3.66
CA ALA A 416 -25.44 70.99 -3.39
C ALA A 416 -26.26 71.16 -4.68
#